data_AF-A0AAE0WIA1-F1
#
_entry.id   AF-A0AAE0WIA1-F1
#
_cell.length_a   1.000
_cell.length_b   1.000
_cell.length_c   1.000
_cell.angle_alpha   90.00
_cell.angle_beta   90.00
_cell.angle_gamma   90.00
#
_symmetry.space_group_name_H-M   'P 1'
#
loop_
_entity.id
_entity.type
_entity.pdbx_description
1 polymer ?
#
loop_
_entity_poly.entity_id
_entity_poly.type
_entity_poly.pdbx_seq_one_letter_code
_entity_poly.pdbx_strand_id
1 'polypeptide(L)'
;MDSQTASGRRVDGIIQPVAPYMAGRQNDDHYYAYSAIANVLDVSAAVFPVCSGYSLKDIAVEEVFSRPALNEEDAKVQNRYRAHDAQNMPVGLQVLSRRLEEEKVLAMGQAIVEALYHEA
;
A
#
# COMPACT_ATOMS: atom_id res chain seq x y z
N MET A 1 18.39 -4.39 18.33
CA MET A 1 17.40 -3.31 18.08
C MET A 1 16.53 -3.17 19.32
N ASP A 2 17.01 -2.41 20.30
CA ASP A 2 16.30 -2.10 21.55
C ASP A 2 15.85 -0.63 21.57
N SER A 3 15.24 -0.18 20.48
CA SER A 3 14.56 1.11 20.45
C SER A 3 13.08 0.89 20.73
N GLN A 4 12.70 1.01 22.00
CA GLN A 4 11.30 1.04 22.40
C GLN A 4 10.59 2.19 21.67
N THR A 5 9.34 1.97 21.24
CA THR A 5 8.50 3.06 20.72
C THR A 5 8.21 4.08 21.83
N ALA A 6 7.62 5.23 21.49
CA ALA A 6 7.15 6.21 22.50
C ALA A 6 6.21 5.59 23.56
N SER A 7 5.58 4.45 23.25
CA SER A 7 4.72 3.71 24.18
C SER A 7 5.46 2.67 25.05
N GLY A 8 6.78 2.57 24.96
CA GLY A 8 7.57 1.53 25.64
C GLY A 8 7.45 0.13 25.04
N ARG A 9 6.52 -0.09 24.10
CA ARG A 9 6.27 -1.37 23.44
C ARG A 9 7.13 -1.53 22.19
N ARG A 10 7.43 -2.79 21.82
CA ARG A 10 8.05 -3.13 20.54
C ARG A 10 7.01 -2.96 19.41
N VAL A 11 7.49 -2.77 18.18
CA VAL A 11 6.63 -2.71 16.99
C VAL A 11 6.18 -4.12 16.64
N ASP A 12 4.87 -4.34 16.56
CA ASP A 12 4.26 -5.63 16.20
C ASP A 12 4.16 -5.84 14.69
N GLY A 13 4.01 -4.76 13.93
CA GLY A 13 3.96 -4.79 12.48
C GLY A 13 4.07 -3.40 11.85
N ILE A 14 4.24 -3.37 10.54
CA ILE A 14 4.37 -2.15 9.73
C ILE A 14 3.29 -2.17 8.66
N ILE A 15 2.48 -1.12 8.58
CA ILE A 15 1.57 -0.88 7.46
C ILE A 15 2.29 -0.01 6.43
N GLN A 16 2.26 -0.41 5.17
CA GLN A 16 2.84 0.35 4.06
C GLN A 16 2.04 0.15 2.76
N PRO A 17 2.23 0.98 1.72
CA PRO A 17 1.69 0.71 0.39
C PRO A 17 2.17 -0.64 -0.16
N VAL A 18 1.34 -1.33 -0.95
CA VAL A 18 1.77 -2.52 -1.70
C VAL A 18 2.46 -2.14 -3.03
N ALA A 19 1.97 -1.08 -3.64
CA ALA A 19 2.47 -0.46 -4.86
C ALA A 19 2.11 1.04 -4.84
N PRO A 20 2.84 1.89 -5.58
CA PRO A 20 2.53 3.32 -5.66
C PRO A 20 1.48 3.65 -6.74
N TYR A 21 0.80 2.64 -7.28
CA TYR A 21 -0.15 2.76 -8.39
C TYR A 21 -1.31 1.77 -8.26
N MET A 22 -2.37 2.01 -9.04
CA MET A 22 -3.47 1.07 -9.28
C MET A 22 -3.09 0.04 -10.35
N ALA A 23 -3.91 -0.98 -10.56
CA ALA A 23 -3.66 -2.00 -11.59
C ALA A 23 -3.28 -1.35 -12.94
N GLY A 24 -2.04 -1.61 -13.38
CA GLY A 24 -1.48 -1.04 -14.60
C GLY A 24 -2.03 -1.68 -15.86
N ARG A 25 -1.75 -1.07 -17.01
CA ARG A 25 -2.04 -1.69 -18.31
C ARG A 25 -1.02 -2.79 -18.58
N GLN A 26 -1.40 -3.71 -19.46
CA GLN A 26 -0.47 -4.72 -19.95
C GLN A 26 0.77 -4.04 -20.57
N ASN A 27 1.95 -4.59 -20.28
CA ASN A 27 3.27 -4.11 -20.74
C ASN A 27 3.75 -2.78 -20.13
N ASP A 28 3.09 -2.28 -19.10
CA ASP A 28 3.65 -1.16 -18.35
C ASP A 28 4.86 -1.59 -17.48
N ASP A 29 5.78 -0.65 -17.21
CA ASP A 29 6.92 -0.88 -16.31
C ASP A 29 6.53 -0.75 -14.84
N HIS A 30 6.60 -1.83 -14.06
CA HIS A 30 6.06 -1.91 -12.71
C HIS A 30 7.12 -1.65 -11.63
N TYR A 31 6.94 -0.59 -10.83
CA TYR A 31 7.69 -0.41 -9.58
C TYR A 31 7.20 -1.39 -8.51
N TYR A 32 8.08 -2.31 -8.09
CA TYR A 32 7.72 -3.39 -7.17
C TYR A 32 8.43 -3.33 -5.81
N ALA A 33 9.27 -2.32 -5.54
CA ALA A 33 10.13 -2.34 -4.36
C ALA A 33 9.36 -2.40 -3.03
N TYR A 34 8.17 -1.79 -2.94
CA TYR A 34 7.30 -1.87 -1.75
C TYR A 34 6.98 -3.32 -1.34
N SER A 35 6.64 -4.18 -2.30
CA SER A 35 6.36 -5.60 -2.03
C SER A 35 7.65 -6.43 -1.98
N ALA A 36 8.70 -6.03 -2.70
CA ALA A 36 9.99 -6.71 -2.72
C ALA A 36 10.66 -6.78 -1.33
N ILE A 37 10.45 -5.77 -0.49
CA ILE A 37 11.03 -5.70 0.87
C ILE A 37 10.71 -6.97 1.67
N ALA A 38 9.48 -7.47 1.59
CA ALA A 38 9.07 -8.68 2.31
C ALA A 38 9.87 -9.91 1.86
N ASN A 39 10.10 -10.04 0.55
CA ASN A 39 10.87 -11.14 -0.04
C ASN A 39 12.36 -11.06 0.33
N VAL A 40 12.97 -9.87 0.21
CA VAL A 40 14.40 -9.67 0.48
C VAL A 40 14.73 -9.90 1.96
N LEU A 41 13.86 -9.45 2.87
CA LEU A 41 14.06 -9.59 4.31
C LEU A 41 13.57 -10.92 4.87
N ASP A 42 12.93 -11.76 4.04
CA ASP A 42 12.33 -13.03 4.47
C ASP A 42 11.36 -12.81 5.65
N VAL A 43 10.43 -11.87 5.50
CA VAL A 43 9.44 -11.52 6.53
C VAL A 43 8.01 -11.78 6.07
N SER A 44 7.14 -12.10 7.03
CA SER A 44 5.74 -12.40 6.77
C SER A 44 4.97 -11.13 6.40
N ALA A 45 4.13 -11.19 5.36
CA ALA A 45 3.36 -10.06 4.86
C ALA A 45 1.98 -10.50 4.33
N ALA A 46 0.98 -9.63 4.44
CA ALA A 46 -0.34 -9.81 3.82
C ALA A 46 -0.89 -8.48 3.31
N VAL A 47 -1.66 -8.53 2.22
CA VAL A 47 -2.32 -7.38 1.60
C VAL A 47 -3.78 -7.34 2.04
N PHE A 48 -4.30 -6.14 2.34
CA PHE A 48 -5.70 -5.90 2.66
C PHE A 48 -6.26 -4.72 1.85
N PRO A 49 -7.53 -4.78 1.41
CA PRO A 49 -8.16 -3.69 0.68
C PRO A 49 -8.60 -2.57 1.63
N VAL A 50 -8.26 -1.32 1.30
CA VAL A 50 -8.70 -0.12 2.05
C VAL A 50 -9.85 0.61 1.38
N CYS A 51 -10.06 0.39 0.08
CA CYS A 51 -11.15 0.98 -0.68
C CYS A 51 -11.49 0.06 -1.86
N SER A 52 -12.79 -0.14 -2.14
CA SER A 52 -13.27 -0.86 -3.33
C SER A 52 -13.07 -0.06 -4.63
N GLY A 53 -12.69 1.20 -4.52
CA GLY A 53 -12.43 2.13 -5.61
C GLY A 53 -13.21 3.42 -5.46
N TYR A 54 -12.78 4.43 -6.20
CA TYR A 54 -13.38 5.75 -6.20
C TYR A 54 -14.08 6.02 -7.52
N SER A 55 -15.16 6.79 -7.48
CA SER A 55 -15.78 7.28 -8.70
C SER A 55 -14.92 8.39 -9.33
N LEU A 56 -15.07 8.65 -10.62
CA LEU A 56 -14.21 9.61 -11.32
C LEU A 56 -14.23 11.02 -10.70
N LYS A 57 -15.35 11.42 -10.08
CA LYS A 57 -15.50 12.70 -9.36
C LYS A 57 -14.75 12.76 -8.02
N ASP A 58 -14.49 11.60 -7.41
CA ASP A 58 -13.82 11.48 -6.11
C ASP A 58 -12.32 11.17 -6.27
N ILE A 59 -11.92 10.84 -7.50
CA ILE A 59 -10.52 10.63 -7.89
C ILE A 59 -9.87 11.99 -8.13
N ALA A 60 -8.62 12.14 -7.67
CA ALA A 60 -7.84 13.34 -7.93
C ALA A 60 -7.69 13.55 -9.44
N VAL A 61 -8.15 14.70 -9.93
CA VAL A 61 -7.92 15.07 -11.34
C VAL A 61 -6.41 15.13 -11.62
N GLU A 62 -6.02 14.84 -12.86
CA GLU A 62 -4.60 14.78 -13.26
C GLU A 62 -3.82 16.06 -12.91
N GLU A 63 -4.49 17.21 -12.82
CA GLU A 63 -3.93 18.49 -12.37
C GLU A 63 -3.50 18.53 -10.88
N VAL A 64 -4.00 17.64 -10.02
CA VAL A 64 -3.61 17.57 -8.59
C VAL A 64 -2.16 17.07 -8.43
N PHE A 65 -1.58 16.46 -9.46
CA PHE A 65 -0.16 16.10 -9.53
C PHE A 65 0.73 17.28 -9.94
N SER A 66 0.42 18.50 -9.50
CA SER A 66 1.26 19.68 -9.69
C SER A 66 2.57 19.63 -8.88
N ARG A 67 2.84 18.54 -8.16
CA ARG A 67 4.07 18.36 -7.41
C ARG A 67 5.15 17.85 -8.36
N PRO A 68 6.34 18.49 -8.40
CA PRO A 68 7.43 17.99 -9.20
C PRO A 68 7.81 16.59 -8.73
N ALA A 69 8.07 15.69 -9.68
CA ALA A 69 8.59 14.37 -9.38
C ALA A 69 9.89 14.48 -8.56
N LEU A 70 10.01 13.65 -7.53
CA LEU A 70 11.17 13.62 -6.63
C LEU A 70 12.40 13.00 -7.30
N ASN A 71 12.20 12.06 -8.22
CA ASN A 71 13.23 11.38 -8.99
C ASN A 71 12.64 10.76 -10.27
N GLU A 72 13.47 10.06 -11.05
CA GLU A 72 13.07 9.43 -12.31
C GLU A 72 11.99 8.34 -12.13
N GLU A 73 12.05 7.56 -11.06
CA GLU A 73 11.06 6.51 -10.79
C GLU A 73 9.70 7.10 -10.40
N ASP A 74 9.70 8.15 -9.57
CA ASP A 74 8.49 8.90 -9.26
C ASP A 74 7.88 9.53 -10.52
N ALA A 75 8.72 10.10 -11.41
CA ALA A 75 8.25 10.62 -12.69
C ALA A 75 7.60 9.54 -13.56
N LYS A 76 8.16 8.32 -13.62
CA LYS A 76 7.55 7.20 -14.35
C LYS A 76 6.18 6.82 -13.78
N VAL A 77 6.05 6.75 -12.46
CA VAL A 77 4.77 6.42 -11.79
C VAL A 77 3.74 7.51 -12.04
N GLN A 78 4.10 8.78 -11.86
CA GLN A 78 3.20 9.92 -12.09
C GLN A 78 2.73 9.99 -13.55
N ASN A 79 3.65 9.85 -14.51
CA ASN A 79 3.31 9.93 -15.94
C ASN A 79 2.37 8.84 -16.43
N ARG A 80 2.27 7.72 -15.70
CA ARG A 80 1.37 6.60 -16.00
C ARG A 80 -0.03 6.76 -15.42
N TYR A 81 -0.19 7.65 -14.45
CA TYR A 81 -1.50 7.86 -13.84
C TYR A 81 -2.51 8.38 -14.85
N ARG A 82 -3.66 7.71 -14.94
CA ARG A 82 -4.81 8.12 -15.75
C ARG A 82 -6.06 7.97 -14.90
N ALA A 83 -6.76 9.07 -14.64
CA ALA A 83 -7.89 9.07 -13.72
C ALA A 83 -9.03 8.13 -14.17
N HIS A 84 -9.25 8.05 -15.49
CA HIS A 84 -10.25 7.15 -16.08
C HIS A 84 -9.92 5.67 -15.87
N ASP A 85 -8.64 5.30 -15.96
CA ASP A 85 -8.23 3.91 -15.73
C ASP A 85 -8.37 3.54 -14.25
N ALA A 86 -8.07 4.48 -13.35
CA ALA A 86 -8.14 4.25 -11.90
C ALA A 86 -9.59 4.16 -11.36
N GLN A 87 -10.60 4.50 -12.17
CA GLN A 87 -12.00 4.49 -11.74
C GLN A 87 -12.44 3.10 -11.28
N ASN A 88 -13.07 3.03 -10.11
CA ASN A 88 -13.55 1.79 -9.48
C ASN A 88 -12.47 0.71 -9.30
N MET A 89 -11.18 1.06 -9.36
CA MET A 89 -10.11 0.13 -9.04
C MET A 89 -9.87 0.10 -7.53
N PRO A 90 -9.65 -1.08 -6.93
CA PRO A 90 -9.42 -1.19 -5.50
C PRO A 90 -8.03 -0.69 -5.10
N VAL A 91 -7.94 -0.04 -3.94
CA VAL A 91 -6.66 0.37 -3.33
C VAL A 91 -6.32 -0.63 -2.23
N GLY A 92 -5.08 -1.13 -2.25
CA GLY A 92 -4.57 -2.06 -1.24
C GLY A 92 -3.38 -1.47 -0.47
N LEU A 93 -3.31 -1.79 0.81
CA LEU A 93 -2.11 -1.65 1.63
C LEU A 93 -1.64 -3.04 2.06
N GLN A 94 -0.42 -3.13 2.57
CA GLN A 94 0.12 -4.36 3.14
C GLN A 94 0.53 -4.13 4.60
N VAL A 95 0.37 -5.19 5.39
CA VAL A 95 0.91 -5.29 6.74
C VAL A 95 2.02 -6.34 6.76
N LEU A 96 3.15 -5.96 7.34
CA LEU A 96 4.31 -6.83 7.50
C LEU A 96 4.57 -7.06 8.98
N SER A 97 5.09 -8.23 9.33
CA SER A 97 5.60 -8.53 10.66
C SER A 97 6.98 -9.17 10.56
N ARG A 98 7.51 -9.74 11.65
CA ARG A 98 8.81 -10.42 11.60
C ARG A 98 8.66 -11.79 10.95
N ARG A 99 9.81 -12.39 10.61
CA ARG A 99 9.87 -13.76 10.10
C ARG A 99 9.24 -14.75 11.07
N LEU A 100 8.49 -15.71 10.54
CA LEU A 100 7.74 -16.73 11.30
C LEU A 100 6.62 -16.15 12.18
N GLU A 101 6.04 -15.01 11.79
CA GLU A 101 4.89 -14.41 12.49
C GLU A 101 3.64 -14.34 11.57
N GLU A 102 3.42 -15.35 10.73
CA GLU A 102 2.31 -15.41 9.76
C GLU A 102 0.94 -15.26 10.44
N GLU A 103 0.69 -15.96 11.55
CA GLU A 103 -0.58 -15.87 12.28
C GLU A 103 -0.79 -14.46 12.85
N LYS A 104 0.30 -13.77 13.26
CA LYS A 104 0.21 -12.39 13.72
C LYS A 104 -0.13 -11.45 12.57
N VAL A 105 0.46 -11.65 11.39
CA VAL A 105 0.12 -10.89 10.17
C VAL A 105 -1.36 -11.06 9.82
N LEU A 106 -1.88 -12.29 9.86
CA LEU A 106 -3.30 -12.55 9.61
C LEU A 106 -4.21 -11.92 10.67
N ALA A 107 -3.84 -12.01 11.95
CA ALA A 107 -4.60 -11.39 13.04
C ALA A 107 -4.62 -9.86 12.93
N MET A 108 -3.48 -9.24 12.61
CA MET A 108 -3.42 -7.80 12.34
C MET A 108 -4.25 -7.43 11.10
N GLY A 109 -4.16 -8.21 10.01
CA GLY A 109 -4.97 -8.01 8.81
C GLY A 109 -6.46 -8.04 9.10
N GLN A 110 -6.91 -9.03 9.88
CA GLN A 110 -8.30 -9.12 10.34
C GLN A 110 -8.71 -7.90 11.17
N ALA A 111 -7.91 -7.53 12.18
CA ALA A 111 -8.20 -6.37 13.02
C ALA A 111 -8.27 -5.06 12.22
N ILE A 112 -7.43 -4.91 11.19
CA ILE A 112 -7.46 -3.75 10.29
C ILE A 112 -8.72 -3.73 9.44
N VAL A 113 -9.09 -4.87 8.82
CA VAL A 113 -10.32 -4.99 8.02
C VAL A 113 -11.54 -4.71 8.89
N GLU A 114 -11.60 -5.28 10.09
CA GLU A 114 -12.64 -4.96 11.06
C GLU A 114 -12.65 -3.45 11.35
N ALA A 115 -11.54 -2.83 11.74
CA ALA A 115 -11.50 -1.40 12.00
C ALA A 115 -11.93 -0.51 10.81
N LEU A 116 -11.68 -0.94 9.57
CA LEU A 116 -12.06 -0.21 8.36
C LEU A 116 -13.55 -0.33 8.02
N TYR A 117 -14.18 -1.47 8.33
CA TYR A 117 -15.55 -1.78 7.93
C TYR A 117 -16.53 -1.93 9.11
N HIS A 118 -16.06 -1.78 10.35
CA HIS A 118 -16.87 -1.88 11.56
C HIS A 118 -17.40 -0.52 11.98
N GLU A 119 -18.19 0.09 11.09
CA GLU A 119 -19.20 1.12 11.35
C GLU A 119 -20.10 1.21 10.10
N ALA A 120 -21.11 0.33 10.06
CA ALA A 120 -22.28 0.43 9.20
C ALA A 120 -23.51 -0.07 9.98
#